data_AF-A0A645FQH4-F1
#
_entry.id   AF-A0A645FQH4-F1
#
_cell.length_a   1.000
_cell.length_b   1.000
_cell.length_c   1.000
_cell.angle_alpha   90.00
_cell.angle_beta   90.00
_cell.angle_gamma   90.00
#
_symmetry.space_group_name_H-M   'P 1'
#
loop_
_entity.id
_entity.type
_entity.pdbx_description
1 polymer ?
#
loop_
_entity_poly.entity_id
_entity_poly.type
_entity_poly.pdbx_seq_one_letter_code
_entity_poly.pdbx_strand_id
1 'polypeptide(L)'
;MSNCLAALGATVGALGLDFAVAVNAIPSFTGIPGRMERIEMGQPFTAIVDFAHTPNALKVALETARPMTKGRVIAVFGSAGLRDVEKRKLMAAESVQQADITILTAEDPRTESLDGILEEMAQAATRQGGKENDNFIREPDRGLAIFKAVQMAQPDDLVIACGKGHEQSMCFGDTEYPWDDRTAMKAALAQLLHVEGPEMPKLPTSK
;
A
#
# COMPACT_ATOMS: atom_id res chain seq x y z
N MET A 1 13.08 10.98 -5.62
CA MET A 1 14.26 11.73 -6.16
C MET A 1 15.56 10.91 -6.08
N SER A 2 15.92 10.34 -4.93
CA SER A 2 17.19 9.57 -4.75
C SER A 2 17.48 8.56 -5.88
N ASN A 3 16.53 7.68 -6.20
CA ASN A 3 16.72 6.67 -7.25
C ASN A 3 16.98 7.26 -8.64
N CYS A 4 16.34 8.40 -8.97
CA CYS A 4 16.52 9.08 -10.24
C CYS A 4 17.93 9.69 -10.34
N LEU A 5 18.41 10.32 -9.26
CA LEU A 5 19.77 10.86 -9.19
C LEU A 5 20.84 9.75 -9.24
N ALA A 6 20.60 8.63 -8.57
CA ALA A 6 21.49 7.47 -8.65
C ALA A 6 21.56 6.89 -10.07
N ALA A 7 20.41 6.76 -10.75
CA ALA A 7 20.35 6.31 -12.14
C ALA A 7 21.06 7.29 -13.09
N LEU A 8 20.86 8.60 -12.93
CA LEU A 8 21.60 9.63 -13.66
C LEU A 8 23.11 9.52 -13.40
N GLY A 9 23.54 9.40 -12.14
CA GLY A 9 24.94 9.29 -11.77
C GLY A 9 25.60 8.04 -12.36
N ALA A 10 24.91 6.90 -12.34
CA ALA A 10 25.41 5.66 -12.94
C ALA A 10 25.49 5.74 -14.47
N THR A 11 24.46 6.25 -15.13
CA THR A 11 24.42 6.33 -16.60
C THR A 11 25.42 7.34 -17.15
N VAL A 12 25.53 8.51 -16.54
CA VAL A 12 26.47 9.55 -16.99
C VAL A 12 27.88 9.23 -16.53
N GLY A 13 28.06 8.90 -15.24
CA GLY A 13 29.39 8.74 -14.64
C GLY A 13 30.05 7.39 -14.92
N ALA A 14 29.29 6.28 -14.87
CA ALA A 14 29.87 4.94 -15.03
C ALA A 14 29.77 4.40 -16.46
N LEU A 15 28.68 4.74 -17.18
CA LEU A 15 28.47 4.27 -18.56
C LEU A 15 28.86 5.30 -19.63
N GLY A 16 29.18 6.54 -19.23
CA GLY A 16 29.65 7.59 -20.13
C GLY A 16 28.58 8.13 -21.09
N LEU A 17 27.29 7.98 -20.77
CA LEU A 17 26.22 8.59 -21.57
C LEU A 17 26.25 10.11 -21.44
N ASP A 18 25.89 10.79 -22.53
CA ASP A 18 25.71 12.24 -22.52
C ASP A 18 24.64 12.65 -21.50
N PHE A 19 24.93 13.69 -20.71
CA PHE A 19 24.06 14.17 -19.66
C PHE A 19 22.70 14.63 -20.19
N ALA A 20 22.68 15.35 -21.32
CA ALA A 20 21.43 15.83 -21.89
C ALA A 20 20.57 14.66 -22.39
N VAL A 21 21.18 13.63 -22.98
CA VAL A 21 20.48 12.39 -23.36
C VAL A 21 19.86 11.72 -22.14
N ALA A 22 20.63 11.54 -21.05
CA ALA A 22 20.14 10.87 -19.84
C ALA A 22 18.99 11.64 -19.18
N VAL A 23 19.09 12.98 -19.10
CA VAL A 23 18.04 13.83 -18.52
C VAL A 23 16.77 13.82 -19.38
N ASN A 24 16.91 13.92 -20.70
CA ASN A 24 15.77 13.94 -21.61
C ASN A 24 15.00 12.62 -21.66
N ALA A 25 15.60 11.51 -21.22
CA ALA A 25 14.94 10.22 -21.08
C ALA A 25 14.11 10.08 -19.79
N ILE A 26 14.31 10.92 -18.77
CA ILE A 26 13.57 10.79 -17.49
C ILE A 26 12.05 10.95 -17.69
N PRO A 27 11.54 11.94 -18.46
CA PRO A 27 10.10 12.10 -18.65
C PRO A 27 9.42 10.91 -19.33
N SER A 28 10.14 10.06 -20.07
CA SER A 28 9.56 8.87 -20.71
C SER A 28 9.41 7.69 -19.75
N PHE A 29 9.91 7.80 -18.52
CA PHE A 29 9.79 6.74 -17.53
C PHE A 29 8.39 6.71 -16.92
N THR A 30 7.67 5.61 -17.15
CA THR A 30 6.28 5.44 -16.72
C THR A 30 6.13 4.93 -15.28
N GLY A 31 7.24 4.74 -14.56
CA GLY A 31 7.24 4.17 -13.21
C GLY A 31 7.55 2.67 -13.19
N ILE A 32 7.67 2.12 -11.98
CA ILE A 32 7.78 0.68 -11.74
C ILE A 32 6.44 0.19 -11.21
N PRO A 33 5.90 -0.93 -11.70
CA PRO A 33 4.67 -1.50 -11.15
C PRO A 33 4.80 -1.73 -9.63
N GLY A 34 3.78 -1.33 -8.87
CA GLY A 34 3.73 -1.44 -7.42
C GLY A 34 4.75 -0.57 -6.67
N ARG A 35 5.17 0.56 -7.24
CA ARG A 35 6.03 1.58 -6.59
C ARG A 35 5.44 2.97 -6.77
N MET A 36 4.72 3.44 -5.76
CA MET A 36 3.90 4.66 -5.82
C MET A 36 3.04 4.70 -7.09
N GLU A 37 2.52 3.54 -7.49
CA GLU A 37 1.75 3.37 -8.72
C GLU A 37 0.36 3.95 -8.52
N ARG A 38 0.04 5.03 -9.25
CA ARG A 38 -1.27 5.65 -9.23
C ARG A 38 -2.27 4.82 -10.03
N ILE A 39 -3.42 4.55 -9.45
CA ILE A 39 -4.54 3.88 -10.10
C ILE A 39 -5.61 4.92 -10.39
N GLU A 40 -5.78 5.27 -11.66
CA GLU A 40 -6.72 6.30 -12.10
C GLU A 40 -7.87 5.68 -12.89
N MET A 41 -9.10 5.85 -12.39
CA MET A 41 -10.35 5.42 -13.05
C MET A 41 -11.40 6.54 -13.12
N GLY A 42 -11.04 7.77 -12.73
CA GLY A 42 -11.93 8.95 -12.74
C GLY A 42 -12.47 9.36 -11.36
N GLN A 43 -12.00 8.73 -10.28
CA GLN A 43 -12.35 9.09 -8.91
C GLN A 43 -11.79 10.47 -8.49
N PRO A 44 -12.45 11.19 -7.57
CA PRO A 44 -12.05 12.56 -7.17
C PRO A 44 -10.94 12.60 -6.10
N PHE A 45 -10.24 11.49 -5.87
CA PHE A 45 -9.17 11.34 -4.88
C PHE A 45 -8.01 10.54 -5.48
N THR A 46 -6.86 10.56 -4.82
CA THR A 46 -5.69 9.81 -5.30
C THR A 46 -5.73 8.38 -4.77
N ALA A 47 -5.55 7.37 -5.64
CA ALA A 47 -5.40 5.97 -5.23
C ALA A 47 -4.01 5.44 -5.63
N ILE A 48 -3.30 4.82 -4.69
CA ILE A 48 -1.92 4.35 -4.88
C ILE A 48 -1.75 2.90 -4.44
N VAL A 49 -0.95 2.14 -5.19
CA VAL A 49 -0.40 0.85 -4.77
C VAL A 49 1.12 0.96 -4.64
N ASP A 50 1.65 0.54 -3.49
CA ASP A 50 3.08 0.55 -3.18
C ASP A 50 3.54 -0.73 -2.47
N PHE A 51 4.83 -1.02 -2.56
CA PHE A 51 5.45 -2.22 -1.97
C PHE A 51 6.08 -1.98 -0.59
N ALA A 52 5.89 -0.81 0.00
CA ALA A 52 6.38 -0.51 1.33
C ALA A 52 5.92 -1.56 2.35
N HIS A 53 6.81 -2.51 2.66
CA HIS A 53 6.57 -3.64 3.56
C HIS A 53 7.57 -3.63 4.73
N THR A 54 8.26 -2.52 5.00
CA THR A 54 9.13 -2.34 6.16
C THR A 54 8.76 -1.04 6.89
N PRO A 55 9.11 -0.85 8.17
CA PRO A 55 8.66 0.31 8.92
C PRO A 55 9.17 1.62 8.30
N ASN A 56 10.45 1.64 7.91
CA ASN A 56 11.03 2.80 7.23
C ASN A 56 10.45 3.03 5.82
N ALA A 57 10.19 1.96 5.05
CA ALA A 57 9.58 2.13 3.74
C ALA A 57 8.15 2.68 3.84
N LEU A 58 7.37 2.18 4.81
CA LEU A 58 6.01 2.66 5.07
C LEU A 58 6.02 4.12 5.50
N LYS A 59 6.90 4.48 6.44
CA LYS A 59 7.13 5.87 6.85
C LYS A 59 7.36 6.78 5.65
N VAL A 60 8.35 6.45 4.81
CA VAL A 60 8.72 7.26 3.65
C VAL A 60 7.58 7.33 2.64
N ALA A 61 6.83 6.24 2.44
CA ALA A 61 5.67 6.24 1.56
C ALA A 61 4.57 7.19 2.07
N LEU A 62 4.27 7.17 3.38
CA LEU A 62 3.27 8.06 3.99
C LEU A 62 3.72 9.52 4.02
N GLU A 63 4.99 9.79 4.34
CA GLU A 63 5.59 11.13 4.26
C GLU A 63 5.57 11.68 2.83
N THR A 64 5.74 10.82 1.82
CA THR A 64 5.63 11.19 0.40
C THR A 64 4.18 11.42 0.00
N ALA A 65 3.25 10.60 0.51
CA ALA A 65 1.82 10.73 0.23
C ALA A 65 1.22 12.02 0.82
N ARG A 66 1.66 12.41 2.02
CA ARG A 66 1.09 13.55 2.75
C ARG A 66 1.03 14.86 1.94
N PRO A 67 2.10 15.34 1.28
CA PRO A 67 2.03 16.57 0.47
C PRO A 67 1.27 16.41 -0.86
N MET A 68 0.88 15.20 -1.26
CA MET A 68 0.14 14.95 -2.51
C MET A 68 -1.37 15.21 -2.39
N THR A 69 -1.88 15.40 -1.18
CA THR A 69 -3.31 15.49 -0.87
C THR A 69 -3.58 16.62 0.12
N LYS A 70 -4.71 17.31 -0.06
CA LYS A 70 -5.23 18.29 0.92
C LYS A 70 -6.21 17.67 1.92
N GLY A 71 -6.72 16.49 1.62
CA GLY A 71 -7.62 15.71 2.47
C GLY A 71 -6.87 14.77 3.41
N ARG A 72 -7.43 13.60 3.66
CA ARG A 72 -6.89 12.56 4.53
C ARG A 72 -5.96 11.61 3.78
N VAL A 73 -4.97 11.07 4.46
CA VAL A 73 -4.21 9.88 4.03
C VAL A 73 -4.81 8.65 4.69
N ILE A 74 -5.29 7.72 3.87
CA ILE A 74 -5.91 6.45 4.28
C ILE A 74 -4.98 5.32 3.85
N ALA A 75 -4.33 4.67 4.81
CA ALA A 75 -3.33 3.63 4.57
C ALA A 75 -3.91 2.23 4.80
N VAL A 76 -3.66 1.29 3.89
CA VAL A 76 -4.08 -0.11 3.97
C VAL A 76 -2.87 -1.02 3.88
N PHE A 77 -2.59 -1.82 4.91
CA PHE A 77 -1.45 -2.75 4.89
C PHE A 77 -1.57 -3.85 5.93
N GLY A 78 -0.73 -4.87 5.78
CA GLY A 78 -0.59 -5.98 6.72
C GLY A 78 0.86 -6.20 7.11
N SER A 79 1.13 -7.38 7.67
CA SER A 79 2.48 -7.90 7.81
C SER A 79 2.48 -9.40 7.53
N ALA A 80 3.46 -9.86 6.75
CA ALA A 80 3.70 -11.29 6.55
C ALA A 80 4.00 -12.03 7.86
N GLY A 81 3.49 -13.26 7.98
CA GLY A 81 3.88 -14.24 8.99
C GLY A 81 5.20 -14.94 8.64
N LEU A 82 5.79 -15.63 9.61
CA LEU A 82 7.09 -16.32 9.57
C LEU A 82 8.24 -15.41 9.11
N ARG A 83 8.14 -14.14 9.46
CA ARG A 83 9.08 -13.07 9.14
C ARG A 83 9.37 -12.26 10.40
N ASP A 84 10.05 -11.13 10.23
CA ASP A 84 10.36 -10.21 11.32
C ASP A 84 9.09 -9.80 12.07
N VAL A 85 8.94 -10.32 13.29
CA VAL A 85 7.81 -10.06 14.18
C VAL A 85 7.86 -8.62 14.71
N GLU A 86 9.03 -8.03 14.89
CA GLU A 86 9.11 -6.65 15.39
C GLU A 86 8.67 -5.65 14.33
N LYS A 87 8.92 -5.95 13.05
CA LYS A 87 8.40 -5.17 11.92
C LYS A 87 6.89 -4.92 12.00
N ARG A 88 6.07 -5.93 12.34
CA ARG A 88 4.60 -5.79 12.34
C ARG A 88 4.13 -4.74 13.34
N LYS A 89 4.74 -4.71 14.52
CA LYS A 89 4.48 -3.72 15.57
C LYS A 89 4.92 -2.32 15.13
N LEU A 90 6.13 -2.20 14.58
CA LEU A 90 6.70 -0.93 14.18
C LEU A 90 5.96 -0.28 13.00
N MET A 91 5.50 -1.08 12.03
CA MET A 91 4.72 -0.56 10.90
C MET A 91 3.37 0.01 11.36
N ALA A 92 2.65 -0.71 12.24
CA ALA A 92 1.38 -0.23 12.77
C ALA A 92 1.55 1.04 13.62
N ALA A 93 2.60 1.07 14.45
CA ALA A 93 2.97 2.22 15.27
C ALA A 93 3.27 3.47 14.43
N GLU A 94 4.04 3.33 13.34
CA GLU A 94 4.37 4.46 12.45
C GLU A 94 3.12 4.93 11.68
N SER A 95 2.31 4.01 11.17
CA SER A 95 1.16 4.39 10.34
C SER A 95 0.16 5.27 11.07
N VAL A 96 -0.18 4.96 12.33
CA VAL A 96 -1.15 5.78 13.09
C VAL A 96 -0.62 7.16 13.48
N GLN A 97 0.69 7.40 13.36
CA GLN A 97 1.28 8.72 13.56
C GLN A 97 1.30 9.57 12.28
N GLN A 98 1.30 8.91 11.11
CA GLN A 98 1.54 9.56 9.80
C GLN A 98 0.29 9.60 8.91
N ALA A 99 -0.60 8.62 9.03
CA ALA A 99 -1.86 8.53 8.30
C ALA A 99 -3.04 8.96 9.18
N ASP A 100 -4.05 9.57 8.56
CA ASP A 100 -5.27 9.97 9.25
C ASP A 100 -6.17 8.76 9.57
N ILE A 101 -6.16 7.75 8.69
CA ILE A 101 -6.85 6.47 8.89
C ILE A 101 -5.91 5.32 8.49
N THR A 102 -5.77 4.34 9.38
CA THR A 102 -5.01 3.10 9.14
C THR A 102 -5.93 1.89 9.10
N ILE A 103 -5.85 1.07 8.06
CA ILE A 103 -6.56 -0.21 7.96
C ILE A 103 -5.54 -1.35 7.98
N LEU A 104 -5.56 -2.12 9.06
CA LEU A 104 -4.72 -3.28 9.28
C LEU A 104 -5.41 -4.52 8.70
N THR A 105 -4.73 -5.22 7.80
CA THR A 105 -5.31 -6.34 7.03
C THR A 105 -4.30 -7.47 6.76
N ALA A 106 -4.69 -8.50 6.01
CA ALA A 106 -3.81 -9.57 5.59
C ALA A 106 -2.72 -9.10 4.61
N GLU A 107 -1.55 -9.75 4.63
CA GLU A 107 -0.49 -9.61 3.60
C GLU A 107 -0.03 -10.98 3.12
N ASP A 108 0.61 -11.78 3.98
CA ASP A 108 0.97 -13.17 3.75
C ASP A 108 0.99 -13.89 5.10
N PRO A 109 -0.17 -14.23 5.70
CA PRO A 109 -0.19 -14.82 7.03
C PRO A 109 0.59 -16.13 7.13
N ARG A 110 0.73 -16.87 6.02
CA ARG A 110 1.34 -18.20 5.97
C ARG A 110 0.66 -19.10 7.00
N THR A 111 1.42 -19.84 7.79
CA THR A 111 0.91 -20.72 8.84
C THR A 111 0.69 -20.02 10.19
N GLU A 112 0.95 -18.71 10.30
CA GLU A 112 0.60 -17.94 11.50
C GLU A 112 -0.89 -17.58 11.52
N SER A 113 -1.42 -17.36 12.73
CA SER A 113 -2.77 -16.83 12.90
C SER A 113 -2.84 -15.38 12.40
N LEU A 114 -3.66 -15.13 11.39
CA LEU A 114 -3.94 -13.77 10.91
C LEU A 114 -4.49 -12.88 12.03
N ASP A 115 -5.43 -13.39 12.84
CA ASP A 115 -5.97 -12.64 13.97
C ASP A 115 -4.88 -12.29 14.99
N GLY A 116 -3.94 -13.21 15.24
CA GLY A 116 -2.77 -12.95 16.09
C GLY A 116 -1.85 -11.85 15.54
N ILE A 117 -1.56 -11.87 14.23
CA ILE A 117 -0.79 -10.80 13.56
C ILE A 117 -1.50 -9.46 13.71
N LEU A 118 -2.80 -9.40 13.42
CA LEU A 118 -3.61 -8.18 13.49
C LEU A 118 -3.72 -7.65 14.91
N GLU A 119 -3.84 -8.54 15.91
CA GLU A 119 -3.87 -8.16 17.33
C GLU A 119 -2.55 -7.49 17.75
N GLU A 120 -1.39 -8.05 17.38
CA GLU A 120 -0.10 -7.43 17.71
C GLU A 120 0.09 -6.05 17.06
N MET A 121 -0.36 -5.92 15.80
CA MET A 121 -0.36 -4.64 15.09
C MET A 121 -1.29 -3.63 15.78
N ALA A 122 -2.53 -4.02 16.12
CA ALA A 122 -3.51 -3.16 16.79
C ALA A 122 -3.03 -2.71 18.18
N GLN A 123 -2.40 -3.60 18.96
CA GLN A 123 -1.82 -3.23 20.24
C GLN A 123 -0.69 -2.22 20.09
N ALA A 124 0.16 -2.36 19.07
CA ALA A 124 1.23 -1.41 18.80
C ALA A 124 0.70 -0.04 18.34
N ALA A 125 -0.31 -0.02 17.46
CA ALA A 125 -1.03 1.18 17.09
C ALA A 125 -1.65 1.89 18.31
N THR A 126 -2.32 1.12 19.18
CA THR A 126 -2.94 1.65 20.41
C THR A 126 -1.92 2.26 21.36
N ARG A 127 -0.76 1.63 21.53
CA ARG A 127 0.34 2.16 22.34
C ARG A 127 0.89 3.49 21.82
N GLN A 128 0.72 3.79 20.53
CA GLN A 128 1.09 5.07 19.92
C GLN A 128 -0.07 6.09 19.87
N GLY A 129 -1.17 5.83 20.57
CA GLY A 129 -2.32 6.74 20.64
C GLY A 129 -3.37 6.49 19.56
N GLY A 130 -3.20 5.47 18.72
CA GLY A 130 -4.26 4.98 17.84
C GLY A 130 -5.48 4.51 18.65
N LYS A 131 -6.67 4.68 18.08
CA LYS A 131 -7.94 4.25 18.65
C LYS A 131 -8.67 3.40 17.62
N GLU A 132 -8.90 2.15 17.97
CA GLU A 132 -9.59 1.21 17.10
C GLU A 132 -11.03 1.68 16.84
N ASN A 133 -11.47 1.60 15.59
CA ASN A 133 -12.75 2.11 15.08
C ASN A 133 -12.88 3.66 15.04
N ASP A 134 -11.78 4.39 15.26
CA ASP A 134 -11.71 5.84 15.10
C ASP A 134 -10.68 6.19 14.02
N ASN A 135 -9.39 6.07 14.33
CA ASN A 135 -8.29 6.35 13.38
C ASN A 135 -7.51 5.11 12.92
N PHE A 136 -7.85 3.91 13.44
CA PHE A 136 -7.46 2.68 12.79
C PHE A 136 -8.53 1.58 12.89
N ILE A 137 -8.52 0.64 11.95
CA ILE A 137 -9.49 -0.47 11.85
C ILE A 137 -8.74 -1.76 11.54
N ARG A 138 -9.21 -2.90 12.06
CA ARG A 138 -8.81 -4.23 11.59
C ARG A 138 -9.84 -4.77 10.60
N GLU A 139 -9.38 -5.19 9.43
CA GLU A 139 -10.20 -5.87 8.43
C GLU A 139 -9.41 -7.05 7.86
N PRO A 140 -9.67 -8.30 8.30
CA PRO A 140 -8.90 -9.47 7.87
C PRO A 140 -8.93 -9.76 6.37
N ASP A 141 -10.01 -9.39 5.66
CA ASP A 141 -10.06 -9.55 4.20
C ASP A 141 -9.43 -8.35 3.50
N ARG A 142 -8.33 -8.58 2.77
CA ARG A 142 -7.59 -7.49 2.11
C ARG A 142 -8.39 -6.79 1.01
N GLY A 143 -9.25 -7.52 0.31
CA GLY A 143 -10.14 -6.94 -0.70
C GLY A 143 -11.16 -6.00 -0.07
N LEU A 144 -11.77 -6.43 1.03
CA LEU A 144 -12.70 -5.65 1.82
C LEU A 144 -12.02 -4.46 2.51
N ALA A 145 -10.76 -4.61 2.95
CA ALA A 145 -9.98 -3.52 3.51
C ALA A 145 -9.73 -2.41 2.47
N ILE A 146 -9.28 -2.78 1.27
CA ILE A 146 -9.09 -1.85 0.15
C ILE A 146 -10.44 -1.23 -0.26
N PHE A 147 -11.49 -2.04 -0.35
CA PHE A 147 -12.84 -1.57 -0.65
C PHE A 147 -13.33 -0.54 0.37
N LYS A 148 -13.18 -0.80 1.67
CA LYS A 148 -13.54 0.13 2.75
C LYS A 148 -12.78 1.45 2.63
N ALA A 149 -11.46 1.39 2.36
CA ALA A 149 -10.65 2.59 2.19
C ALA A 149 -11.14 3.45 1.00
N VAL A 150 -11.42 2.81 -0.14
CA VAL A 150 -11.97 3.46 -1.33
C VAL A 150 -13.35 4.05 -1.07
N GLN A 151 -14.24 3.32 -0.39
CA GLN A 151 -15.60 3.77 -0.10
C GLN A 151 -15.65 4.96 0.88
N MET A 152 -14.72 5.02 1.85
CA MET A 152 -14.71 6.12 2.82
C MET A 152 -13.99 7.37 2.31
N ALA A 153 -13.22 7.27 1.23
CA ALA A 153 -12.47 8.38 0.66
C ALA A 153 -13.39 9.49 0.16
N GLN A 154 -13.03 10.73 0.44
CA GLN A 154 -13.69 11.95 -0.01
C GLN A 154 -12.83 12.63 -1.09
N PRO A 155 -13.39 13.59 -1.85
CA PRO A 155 -12.58 14.41 -2.75
C PRO A 155 -11.34 14.97 -2.06
N ASP A 156 -10.23 15.03 -2.79
CA ASP A 156 -8.90 15.42 -2.32
C ASP A 156 -8.22 14.49 -1.29
N ASP A 157 -8.84 13.39 -0.85
CA ASP A 157 -8.16 12.37 -0.03
C ASP A 157 -7.10 11.60 -0.85
N LEU A 158 -6.31 10.79 -0.15
CA LEU A 158 -5.39 9.82 -0.74
C LEU A 158 -5.56 8.46 -0.06
N VAL A 159 -5.85 7.43 -0.86
CA VAL A 159 -5.85 6.03 -0.44
C VAL A 159 -4.56 5.37 -0.92
N ILE A 160 -3.85 4.67 -0.03
CA ILE A 160 -2.63 3.94 -0.37
C ILE A 160 -2.66 2.52 0.19
N ALA A 161 -2.52 1.52 -0.70
CA ALA A 161 -2.33 0.13 -0.34
C ALA A 161 -0.84 -0.22 -0.38
N CYS A 162 -0.29 -0.63 0.77
CA CYS A 162 1.12 -0.95 0.94
C CYS A 162 1.34 -2.45 1.22
N GLY A 163 2.51 -2.95 0.85
CA GLY A 163 2.99 -4.28 1.20
C GLY A 163 3.23 -5.17 -0.02
N LYS A 164 2.17 -5.45 -0.80
CA LYS A 164 2.25 -6.38 -1.94
C LYS A 164 2.81 -5.74 -3.20
N GLY A 165 2.46 -4.48 -3.47
CA GLY A 165 3.00 -3.74 -4.63
C GLY A 165 2.81 -4.48 -5.96
N HIS A 166 3.89 -5.07 -6.49
CA HIS A 166 3.87 -5.83 -7.74
C HIS A 166 3.63 -7.32 -7.56
N GLU A 167 3.65 -7.83 -6.33
CA GLU A 167 3.44 -9.24 -6.03
C GLU A 167 2.05 -9.69 -6.46
N GLN A 168 2.00 -10.90 -7.03
CA GLN A 168 0.80 -11.44 -7.67
C GLN A 168 0.19 -12.64 -6.94
N SER A 169 0.55 -12.82 -5.66
CA SER A 169 0.00 -13.87 -4.80
C SER A 169 -0.09 -13.43 -3.35
N MET A 170 -0.89 -14.16 -2.58
CA MET A 170 -1.02 -14.04 -1.15
C MET A 170 -1.03 -15.42 -0.48
N CYS A 171 -0.15 -15.63 0.49
CA CYS A 171 0.04 -16.91 1.14
C CYS A 171 -0.85 -17.09 2.38
N PHE A 172 -1.74 -18.08 2.35
CA PHE A 172 -2.50 -18.55 3.52
C PHE A 172 -2.24 -20.04 3.74
N GLY A 173 -1.79 -20.40 4.95
CA GLY A 173 -1.23 -21.72 5.24
C GLY A 173 -0.01 -21.98 4.36
N ASP A 174 -0.08 -23.06 3.60
CA ASP A 174 0.94 -23.46 2.61
C ASP A 174 0.50 -23.18 1.16
N THR A 175 -0.60 -22.43 0.96
CA THR A 175 -1.19 -22.17 -0.35
C THR A 175 -1.02 -20.70 -0.76
N GLU A 176 -0.47 -20.49 -1.95
CA GLU A 176 -0.41 -19.18 -2.61
C GLU A 176 -1.70 -18.97 -3.42
N TYR A 177 -2.48 -17.97 -3.04
CA TYR A 177 -3.71 -17.59 -3.74
C TYR A 177 -3.42 -16.45 -4.72
N PRO A 178 -4.01 -16.44 -5.92
CA PRO A 178 -3.87 -15.32 -6.86
C PRO A 178 -4.34 -14.02 -6.21
N TRP A 179 -3.48 -13.01 -6.19
CA TRP A 179 -3.77 -11.72 -5.57
C TRP A 179 -3.04 -10.61 -6.30
N ASP A 180 -3.65 -9.44 -6.47
CA ASP A 180 -2.94 -8.26 -7.00
C ASP A 180 -3.61 -7.00 -6.44
N ASP A 181 -2.88 -6.22 -5.64
CA ASP A 181 -3.41 -4.97 -5.04
C ASP A 181 -3.89 -3.98 -6.10
N ARG A 182 -3.27 -3.98 -7.29
CA ARG A 182 -3.67 -3.10 -8.41
C ARG A 182 -5.02 -3.53 -8.97
N THR A 183 -5.23 -4.84 -9.11
CA THR A 183 -6.51 -5.41 -9.54
C THR A 183 -7.59 -5.17 -8.49
N ALA A 184 -7.28 -5.41 -7.21
CA ALA A 184 -8.20 -5.17 -6.10
C ALA A 184 -8.59 -3.68 -5.98
N MET A 185 -7.64 -2.76 -6.11
CA MET A 185 -7.89 -1.32 -6.13
C MET A 185 -8.79 -0.93 -7.31
N LYS A 186 -8.50 -1.42 -8.52
CA LYS A 186 -9.35 -1.19 -9.70
C LYS A 186 -10.76 -1.74 -9.53
N ALA A 187 -10.91 -2.93 -8.95
CA ALA A 187 -12.23 -3.52 -8.66
C ALA A 187 -13.03 -2.66 -7.68
N ALA A 188 -12.40 -2.20 -6.59
CA ALA A 188 -13.02 -1.31 -5.61
C ALA A 188 -13.44 0.04 -6.22
N LEU A 189 -12.57 0.65 -7.04
CA LEU A 189 -12.86 1.90 -7.74
C LEU A 189 -13.98 1.74 -8.78
N ALA A 190 -13.97 0.66 -9.56
CA ALA A 190 -15.02 0.36 -10.53
C ALA A 190 -16.39 0.27 -9.87
N GLN A 191 -16.45 -0.39 -8.71
CA GLN A 191 -17.67 -0.50 -7.91
C GLN A 191 -18.13 0.86 -7.36
N LEU A 192 -17.21 1.69 -6.85
CA LEU A 192 -17.52 3.04 -6.36
C LEU A 192 -18.06 3.95 -7.47
N LEU A 193 -17.46 3.88 -8.65
CA LEU A 193 -17.77 4.75 -9.79
C LEU A 193 -18.92 4.24 -10.65
N HIS A 194 -19.42 3.04 -10.38
CA HIS A 194 -20.41 2.33 -11.19
C HIS A 194 -19.99 2.18 -12.66
N VAL A 195 -18.72 1.83 -12.89
CA VAL A 195 -18.14 1.57 -14.22
C VAL A 195 -17.68 0.13 -14.36
N GLU A 196 -17.40 -0.31 -15.59
CA GLU A 196 -16.80 -1.62 -15.84
C GLU A 196 -15.38 -1.70 -15.27
N GLY A 197 -15.03 -2.83 -14.68
CA GLY A 197 -13.72 -3.08 -14.09
C GLY A 197 -13.48 -4.56 -13.82
N PRO A 198 -12.27 -4.93 -13.35
CA PRO A 198 -11.95 -6.32 -13.03
C PRO A 198 -12.75 -6.80 -11.82
N GLU A 199 -12.92 -8.12 -11.70
CA GLU A 199 -13.46 -8.72 -10.48
C GLU A 199 -12.47 -8.60 -9.32
N MET A 200 -12.99 -8.44 -8.11
CA MET A 200 -12.19 -8.46 -6.88
C MET A 200 -11.53 -9.84 -6.72
N PRO A 201 -10.20 -9.94 -6.59
CA PRO A 201 -9.53 -11.21 -6.32
C PRO A 201 -10.04 -11.83 -5.02
N LYS A 202 -10.22 -13.15 -5.00
CA LYS A 202 -10.77 -13.87 -3.85
C LYS A 202 -9.65 -14.47 -3.00
N LEU A 203 -9.76 -14.29 -1.69
CA LEU A 203 -8.90 -14.89 -0.68
C LEU A 203 -9.73 -15.83 0.20
N PRO A 204 -9.09 -16.70 1.02
CA PRO A 204 -9.80 -17.50 2.01
C PRO A 204 -10.62 -16.69 3.02
N THR A 205 -10.27 -15.41 3.22
CA THR A 205 -10.99 -14.47 4.08
C THR A 205 -12.19 -13.79 3.41
N SER A 206 -12.39 -14.00 2.10
CA SER A 206 -13.47 -13.36 1.34
C SER A 206 -14.83 -13.93 1.70
N LYS A 207 -15.79 -13.03 1.90
CA LYS A 207 -17.19 -13.34 2.24
C LYS A 207 -18.09 -13.20 1.03
#